data_AF-A0AA37WS15-F1
#
_entry.id   AF-A0AA37WS15-F1
#
_cell.length_a   1.000
_cell.length_b   1.000
_cell.length_c   1.000
_cell.angle_alpha   90.00
_cell.angle_beta   90.00
_cell.angle_gamma   90.00
#
_symmetry.space_group_name_H-M   'P 1'
#
loop_
_entity.id
_entity.type
_entity.pdbx_description
1 polymer ?
#
loop_
_entity_poly.entity_id
_entity_poly.type
_entity_poly.pdbx_seq_one_letter_code
_entity_poly.pdbx_strand_id
1 'polypeptide(L)' 'MTVSIGLATGPGADREGAEALYSAADVALYEAKAGGRNQTRCPLSRMPRP' A
#
# COMPACT_ATOMS: atom_id res chain seq x y z
N MET A 1 9.73 16.43 -12.56
CA MET A 1 8.45 15.97 -11.99
C MET A 1 8.72 14.75 -11.15
N THR A 2 8.10 14.63 -9.97
CA THR A 2 8.25 13.48 -9.07
C THR A 2 6.89 12.95 -8.66
N VAL A 3 6.85 11.69 -8.19
CA VAL A 3 5.62 11.01 -7.75
C VAL A 3 5.83 10.31 -6.41
N SER A 4 4.76 10.20 -5.63
CA SER A 4 4.73 9.36 -4.43
C SER A 4 3.93 8.10 -4.74
N ILE A 5 4.34 6.97 -4.17
CA ILE A 5 3.74 5.67 -4.47
C ILE A 5 3.39 4.95 -3.15
N GLY A 6 2.17 4.44 -3.07
CA GLY A 6 1.75 3.49 -2.04
C GLY A 6 1.60 2.10 -2.64
N LEU A 7 2.22 1.10 -2.04
CA LEU A 7 2.23 -0.28 -2.55
C LEU A 7 1.70 -1.24 -1.49
N ALA A 8 0.67 -2.02 -1.82
CA ALA A 8 0.16 -3.11 -0.99
C ALA A 8 0.16 -4.44 -1.77
N THR A 9 0.42 -5.53 -1.06
CA THR A 9 0.43 -6.90 -1.61
C THR A 9 -0.32 -7.84 -0.70
N GLY A 10 -1.06 -8.78 -1.28
CA GLY A 10 -1.80 -9.81 -0.56
C GLY A 10 -2.01 -11.05 -1.41
N PRO A 11 -2.45 -12.17 -0.80
CA PRO A 11 -2.81 -13.38 -1.53
C PRO A 11 -3.95 -13.10 -2.51
N GLY A 12 -4.05 -13.92 -3.57
CA GLY A 12 -4.98 -13.73 -4.69
C GLY A 12 -6.35 -13.24 -4.25
N ALA A 13 -6.70 -12.04 -4.69
CA ALA A 13 -7.85 -11.30 -4.17
C ALA A 13 -9.14 -11.74 -4.88
N ASP A 14 -10.10 -12.22 -4.10
CA ASP A 14 -11.52 -12.03 -4.42
C ASP A 14 -11.88 -10.53 -4.33
N ARG A 15 -13.12 -10.17 -4.66
CA ARG A 15 -13.53 -8.76 -4.72
C ARG A 15 -13.31 -8.02 -3.38
N GLU A 16 -13.50 -8.71 -2.26
CA GLU A 16 -13.29 -8.16 -0.91
C GLU A 16 -11.80 -7.98 -0.58
N GLY A 17 -10.95 -8.92 -0.98
CA GLY A 17 -9.50 -8.78 -0.91
C GLY A 17 -8.95 -7.63 -1.77
N ALA A 18 -9.60 -7.35 -2.90
CA ALA A 18 -9.16 -6.28 -3.81
C ALA A 18 -9.40 -4.88 -3.21
N GLU A 19 -10.59 -4.65 -2.65
CA GLU A 19 -10.93 -3.40 -1.96
C GLU A 19 -10.02 -3.18 -0.73
N ALA A 20 -9.73 -4.24 0.03
CA ALA A 20 -8.79 -4.18 1.15
C ALA A 20 -7.36 -3.80 0.69
N LEU A 21 -6.90 -4.33 -0.44
CA LEU A 21 -5.59 -3.99 -1.02
C LEU A 21 -5.54 -2.55 -1.53
N TYR A 22 -6.61 -2.05 -2.17
CA TYR A 22 -6.69 -0.65 -2.60
C TYR A 22 -6.66 0.31 -1.41
N SER A 23 -7.45 0.02 -0.37
CA SER A 23 -7.44 0.80 0.87
C SER A 23 -6.06 0.83 1.52
N ALA A 24 -5.38 -0.33 1.63
CA ALA A 24 -4.03 -0.40 2.17
C ALA A 24 -3.01 0.38 1.33
N ALA A 25 -3.09 0.29 0.00
CA ALA A 25 -2.21 1.05 -0.89
C ALA A 25 -2.43 2.57 -0.75
N ASP A 26 -3.67 3.02 -0.57
CA ASP A 26 -3.98 4.44 -0.42
C ASP A 26 -3.46 5.00 0.92
N VAL A 27 -3.56 4.23 2.00
CA VAL A 27 -2.95 4.58 3.30
C VAL A 27 -1.43 4.76 3.14
N ALA A 28 -0.76 3.84 2.46
CA ALA A 28 0.67 3.94 2.22
C ALA A 28 1.03 5.14 1.32
N LEU A 29 0.20 5.44 0.32
CA LEU A 29 0.37 6.62 -0.52
C LEU A 29 0.23 7.91 0.29
N TYR A 30 -0.75 7.95 1.20
CA TYR A 30 -0.96 9.07 2.09
C TYR A 30 0.27 9.30 2.99
N GLU A 31 0.81 8.24 3.60
CA GLU A 31 2.06 8.32 4.38
C GLU A 31 3.25 8.79 3.53
N ALA A 32 3.38 8.29 2.30
CA ALA A 32 4.42 8.73 1.38
C ALA A 32 4.31 10.23 1.07
N LYS A 33 3.09 10.75 0.91
CA LYS A 33 2.85 12.19 0.72
C LYS A 33 3.14 12.99 2.00
N ALA A 34 2.69 12.52 3.16
CA ALA A 34 2.87 13.18 4.44
C ALA A 34 4.35 13.26 4.85
N GLY A 35 5.13 12.22 4.57
CA GLY A 35 6.55 12.15 4.92
C GLY A 35 7.49 12.89 3.96
N GLY A 36 7.02 13.87 3.18
CA GLY A 36 7.87 14.70 2.30
C GLY A 36 7.73 14.44 0.79
N ARG A 37 6.82 13.55 0.36
CA ARG A 37 6.59 13.15 -1.05
C ARG A 37 7.81 12.47 -1.68
N ASN A 38 7.74 12.21 -3.00
CA ASN A 38 8.80 11.60 -3.81
C ASN A 38 9.41 10.34 -3.18
N GLN A 39 8.56 9.52 -2.58
CA GLN A 39 8.96 8.31 -1.89
C GLN A 39 7.91 7.23 -2.05
N THR A 40 8.33 6.00 -1.81
CA THR A 40 7.47 4.84 -1.81
C THR A 40 7.29 4.35 -0.38
N ARG A 41 6.05 4.02 -0.01
CA ARG A 41 5.74 3.35 1.26
C ARG A 41 4.95 2.08 0.96
N CYS A 42 5.20 1.07 1.78
CA CYS A 42 4.40 -0.14 1.83
C CYS A 42 3.87 -0.28 3.26
N PRO A 43 2.57 -0.58 3.45
CA PRO A 43 2.12 -0.98 4.76
C PRO A 43 2.77 -2.33 5.08
N LEU A 44 3.14 -2.52 6.34
CA LEU A 44 3.54 -3.85 6.84
C LEU A 44 2.30 -4.74 6.84
N SER A 45 1.98 -5.30 5.67
CA SER A 45 1.10 -6.46 5.57
C SER A 45 1.78 -7.56 6.36
N ARG A 46 1.19 -7.88 7.52
CA ARG A 46 1.65 -8.94 8.39
C ARG A 46 1.41 -10.27 7.67
N MET A 47 2.35 -10.65 6.79
CA MET A 47 2.35 -11.98 6.18
C MET A 47 2.33 -13.04 7.28
N PRO A 48 1.47 -14.08 7.18
CA PRO A 48 1.71 -15.31 7.91
C PRO A 48 3.01 -15.91 7.38
N ARG A 49 3.96 -16.22 8.29
CA ARG A 49 5.19 -16.94 7.95
C ARG A 49 4.82 -18.35 7.44
N PRO A 50 5.49 -18.87 6.39
CA PRO A 50 5.35 -20.26 5.98
C PRO A 50 5.82 -21.24 7.06
#